data_AF-A0A947L3Y7-F1
#
_entry.id   AF-A0A947L3Y7-F1
#
_cell.length_a   1.000
_cell.length_b   1.000
_cell.length_c   1.000
_cell.angle_alpha   90.00
_cell.angle_beta   90.00
_cell.angle_gamma   90.00
#
_symmetry.space_group_name_H-M   'P 1'
#
loop_
_entity.id
_entity.type
_entity.pdbx_description
1 polymer ?
#
loop_
_entity_poly.entity_id
_entity_poly.type
_entity_poly.pdbx_seq_one_letter_code
_entity_poly.pdbx_strand_id
1 'polypeptide(L)'
;MPSPSSILPGLPPALHASHAGIWLTDGRGEQTVGLGRGQALARAADTPLLLVNAPLLGSRLGYADLSGLDLLELFAFLFPAQFVIPTVAGLARAMGLTPPASDAEAATLIPQIASTMLGWIQRPDWAEREGAWTSLNQLERLRWSWAPLLRPLIATPGTAERWLFSRLPQWEEQAPRPAPRPVTLDEAEVLARLRSLTGSGAETRQGQRDFSTVAAGSFAPRPREEAPNV
;
A
#
# COMPACT_ATOMS: atom_id res chain seq x y z
N MET A 1 12.01 32.41 4.73
CA MET A 1 10.63 32.68 4.29
C MET A 1 9.70 32.24 5.41
N PRO A 2 8.69 33.03 5.81
CA PRO A 2 7.75 32.58 6.81
C PRO A 2 6.99 31.37 6.23
N SER A 3 7.00 30.25 6.96
CA SER A 3 6.18 29.08 6.62
C SER A 3 4.72 29.54 6.52
N PRO A 4 3.98 29.22 5.44
CA PRO A 4 2.56 29.51 5.43
C PRO A 4 1.92 28.75 6.59
N SER A 5 1.34 29.48 7.54
CA SER A 5 0.41 28.89 8.51
C SER A 5 -0.73 28.28 7.69
N SER A 6 -0.66 26.99 7.42
CA SER A 6 -1.59 26.32 6.52
C SER A 6 -2.89 26.08 7.28
N ILE A 7 -3.79 27.06 7.17
CA ILE A 7 -5.17 26.94 7.61
C ILE A 7 -5.76 25.75 6.86
N LEU A 8 -6.23 24.74 7.60
CA LEU A 8 -6.89 23.58 7.01
C LEU A 8 -8.11 24.02 6.19
N PRO A 9 -8.36 23.41 5.01
CA PRO A 9 -9.53 23.75 4.21
C PRO A 9 -10.81 23.44 4.99
N GLY A 10 -11.86 24.24 4.76
CA GLY A 10 -13.19 23.94 5.27
C GLY A 10 -13.69 22.62 4.68
N LEU A 11 -14.25 21.77 5.54
CA LEU A 11 -14.78 20.47 5.14
C LEU A 11 -16.27 20.57 4.77
N PRO A 12 -16.74 19.75 3.81
CA PRO A 12 -18.18 19.65 3.55
C PRO A 12 -18.91 18.92 4.69
N PRO A 13 -20.26 18.97 4.70
CA PRO A 13 -21.07 18.17 5.61
C PRO A 13 -20.75 16.67 5.54
N ALA A 14 -20.91 15.96 6.65
CA ALA A 14 -20.72 14.51 6.70
C ALA A 14 -22.05 13.76 6.79
N LEU A 15 -22.17 12.68 6.03
CA LEU A 15 -23.35 11.82 6.01
C LEU A 15 -23.00 10.45 6.58
N HIS A 16 -23.80 10.01 7.55
CA HIS A 16 -23.73 8.67 8.12
C HIS A 16 -25.10 8.00 8.03
N ALA A 17 -25.15 6.74 7.64
CA ALA A 17 -26.37 5.94 7.68
C ALA A 17 -26.08 4.59 8.31
N SER A 18 -26.99 4.13 9.17
CA SER A 18 -26.99 2.79 9.78
C SER A 18 -28.39 2.19 9.68
N HIS A 19 -28.61 1.03 10.30
CA HIS A 19 -29.95 0.46 10.44
C HIS A 19 -30.88 1.31 11.34
N ALA A 20 -30.30 2.15 12.21
CA ALA A 20 -31.05 2.96 13.16
C ALA A 20 -31.48 4.32 12.58
N GLY A 21 -30.89 4.77 11.47
CA GLY A 21 -31.24 6.05 10.88
C GLY A 21 -30.20 6.60 9.92
N ILE A 22 -30.42 7.84 9.50
CA ILE A 22 -29.52 8.61 8.65
C ILE A 22 -29.31 9.97 9.31
N TRP A 23 -28.05 10.38 9.41
CA TRP A 23 -27.65 11.64 10.03
C TRP A 23 -26.76 12.43 9.11
N LEU A 24 -26.99 13.74 9.10
CA LEU A 24 -26.12 14.71 8.45
C LEU A 24 -25.57 15.63 9.53
N THR A 25 -24.27 15.85 9.51
CA THR A 25 -23.64 16.90 10.33
C THR A 25 -22.94 17.92 9.46
N ASP A 26 -22.80 19.15 9.94
CA ASP A 26 -21.97 20.16 9.28
C ASP A 26 -20.48 19.75 9.23
N GLY A 27 -19.67 20.52 8.49
CA GLY A 27 -18.24 20.25 8.31
C GLY A 27 -17.37 20.42 9.56
N ARG A 28 -17.98 20.74 10.71
CA ARG A 28 -17.29 20.84 12.01
C ARG A 28 -17.74 19.77 13.00
N GLY A 29 -18.84 19.08 12.73
CA GLY A 29 -19.45 18.15 13.67
C GLY A 29 -20.29 18.86 14.76
N GLU A 30 -20.58 20.15 14.62
CA GLU A 30 -21.23 20.94 15.68
C GLU A 30 -22.77 20.81 15.63
N GLN A 31 -23.32 20.60 14.44
CA GLN A 31 -24.77 20.53 14.21
C GLN A 31 -25.15 19.26 13.46
N THR A 32 -25.79 18.33 14.17
CA THR A 32 -26.23 17.05 13.61
C THR A 32 -27.75 16.96 13.56
N VAL A 33 -28.29 16.55 12.41
CA VAL A 33 -29.73 16.38 12.17
C VAL A 33 -30.02 15.00 11.60
N GLY A 34 -31.17 14.42 12.00
CA GLY A 34 -31.69 13.20 11.38
C GLY A 34 -32.35 13.52 10.03
N LEU A 35 -32.15 12.64 9.04
CA LEU A 35 -32.71 12.76 7.70
C LEU A 35 -33.54 11.55 7.31
N GLY A 36 -34.55 11.77 6.46
CA GLY A 36 -35.14 10.71 5.65
C GLY A 36 -34.26 10.35 4.45
N ARG A 37 -34.41 9.13 3.92
CA ARG A 37 -33.62 8.64 2.76
C ARG A 37 -33.66 9.57 1.55
N GLY A 38 -34.83 10.09 1.20
CA GLY A 38 -34.96 11.03 0.07
C GLY A 38 -34.21 12.35 0.29
N GLN A 39 -34.20 12.86 1.52
CA GLN A 39 -33.44 14.06 1.88
C GLN A 39 -31.93 13.79 1.82
N ALA A 40 -31.48 12.62 2.28
CA ALA A 40 -30.07 12.22 2.19
C ALA A 40 -29.59 12.14 0.73
N LEU A 41 -30.38 11.54 -0.16
CA LEU A 41 -30.07 11.48 -1.59
C LEU A 41 -30.06 12.87 -2.24
N ALA A 42 -31.01 13.74 -1.90
CA ALA A 42 -31.02 15.11 -2.38
C ALA A 42 -29.76 15.88 -1.95
N ARG A 43 -29.32 15.70 -0.70
CA ARG A 43 -28.06 16.30 -0.19
C ARG A 43 -26.83 15.79 -0.91
N ALA A 44 -26.78 14.48 -1.18
CA ALA A 44 -25.67 13.86 -1.90
C ALA A 44 -25.57 14.33 -3.37
N ALA A 45 -26.69 14.70 -3.98
CA ALA A 45 -26.72 15.23 -5.35
C ALA A 45 -26.34 16.73 -5.44
N ASP A 46 -26.61 17.50 -4.39
CA ASP A 46 -26.43 18.96 -4.38
C ASP A 46 -25.02 19.40 -3.98
N THR A 47 -24.43 18.73 -2.99
CA THR A 47 -23.14 19.12 -2.40
C THR A 47 -22.24 17.91 -2.18
N PRO A 48 -20.91 18.04 -2.37
CA PRO A 48 -19.98 17.01 -1.92
C PRO A 48 -20.18 16.72 -0.42
N LEU A 49 -20.03 15.46 -0.03
CA LEU A 49 -20.18 15.01 1.36
C LEU A 49 -18.92 14.30 1.84
N LEU A 50 -18.61 14.41 3.14
CA LEU A 50 -17.71 13.49 3.80
C LEU A 50 -18.43 12.17 4.06
N LEU A 51 -17.76 11.07 3.72
CA LEU A 51 -18.31 9.72 3.81
C LEU A 51 -17.31 8.79 4.49
N VAL A 52 -17.82 7.72 5.08
CA VAL A 52 -17.00 6.57 5.47
C VAL A 52 -17.59 5.35 4.77
N ASN A 53 -16.80 4.74 3.90
CA ASN A 53 -17.22 3.56 3.13
C ASN A 53 -18.41 3.89 2.21
N ALA A 54 -18.15 4.70 1.18
CA ALA A 54 -19.13 5.14 0.19
C ALA A 54 -19.92 3.97 -0.45
N PRO A 55 -19.32 2.81 -0.80
CA PRO A 55 -20.09 1.66 -1.30
C PRO A 55 -21.12 1.13 -0.30
N LEU A 56 -20.73 0.98 0.98
CA LEU A 56 -21.65 0.55 2.03
C LEU A 56 -22.75 1.58 2.28
N LEU A 57 -22.39 2.86 2.31
CA LEU A 57 -23.34 3.95 2.50
C LEU A 57 -24.33 4.03 1.35
N GLY A 58 -23.85 3.92 0.11
CA GLY A 58 -24.68 3.86 -1.09
C GLY A 58 -25.65 2.68 -1.08
N SER A 59 -25.18 1.50 -0.70
CA SER A 59 -26.04 0.32 -0.50
C SER A 59 -27.17 0.57 0.51
N ARG A 60 -26.87 1.20 1.65
CA ARG A 60 -27.86 1.57 2.68
C ARG A 60 -28.89 2.59 2.18
N LEU A 61 -28.47 3.51 1.32
CA LEU A 61 -29.36 4.51 0.72
C LEU A 61 -30.11 4.00 -0.52
N GLY A 62 -29.77 2.81 -1.01
CA GLY A 62 -30.33 2.26 -2.26
C GLY A 62 -29.82 2.97 -3.51
N TYR A 63 -28.62 3.55 -3.45
CA TYR A 63 -27.97 4.28 -4.54
C TYR A 63 -26.49 3.87 -4.63
N ALA A 64 -26.16 3.02 -5.60
CA ALA A 64 -24.86 2.34 -5.65
C ALA A 64 -23.67 3.28 -5.87
N ASP A 65 -23.86 4.35 -6.64
CA ASP A 65 -22.77 5.23 -7.10
C ASP A 65 -22.69 6.52 -6.28
N LEU A 66 -22.67 6.38 -4.96
CA LEU A 66 -22.50 7.53 -4.06
C LEU A 66 -21.07 8.07 -4.18
N SER A 67 -20.93 9.32 -4.61
CA SER A 67 -19.64 10.02 -4.72
C SER A 67 -19.48 11.05 -3.61
N GLY A 68 -18.25 11.21 -3.13
CA GLY A 68 -17.91 12.14 -2.07
C GLY A 68 -16.44 12.07 -1.68
N LEU A 69 -16.13 12.68 -0.54
CA LEU A 69 -14.82 12.59 0.11
C LEU A 69 -14.85 11.41 1.08
N ASP A 70 -14.48 10.22 0.61
CA ASP A 70 -14.43 9.02 1.46
C ASP A 70 -13.15 9.01 2.31
N LEU A 71 -13.31 8.97 3.64
CA LEU A 71 -12.19 8.96 4.57
C LEU A 71 -11.34 7.69 4.47
N LEU A 72 -11.88 6.57 3.97
CA LEU A 72 -11.08 5.36 3.75
C LEU A 72 -10.08 5.54 2.61
N GLU A 73 -10.44 6.30 1.57
CA GLU A 73 -9.51 6.65 0.50
C GLU A 73 -8.41 7.58 1.02
N LEU A 74 -8.77 8.58 1.84
CA LEU A 74 -7.80 9.45 2.47
C LEU A 74 -6.86 8.67 3.41
N PHE A 75 -7.41 7.77 4.23
CA PHE A 75 -6.61 6.91 5.09
C PHE A 75 -5.63 6.05 4.28
N ALA A 76 -6.09 5.40 3.20
CA ALA A 76 -5.23 4.59 2.34
C ALA A 76 -4.10 5.39 1.69
N PHE A 77 -4.34 6.66 1.35
CA PHE A 77 -3.32 7.56 0.82
C PHE A 77 -2.29 7.97 1.88
N LEU A 78 -2.72 8.29 3.09
CA LEU A 78 -1.84 8.77 4.18
C LEU A 78 -1.06 7.64 4.85
N PHE A 79 -1.67 6.46 4.94
CA PHE A 79 -1.21 5.31 5.70
C PHE A 79 -1.18 4.06 4.80
N PRO A 80 -0.37 4.06 3.73
CA PRO A 80 -0.29 2.92 2.82
C PRO A 80 0.09 1.64 3.57
N ALA A 81 -0.56 0.53 3.20
CA ALA A 81 -0.39 -0.78 3.82
C ALA A 81 -0.69 -0.87 5.32
N GLN A 82 -1.41 0.10 5.90
CA GLN A 82 -1.90 0.02 7.27
C GLN A 82 -3.31 -0.57 7.34
N PHE A 83 -3.54 -1.44 8.31
CA PHE A 83 -4.86 -2.04 8.53
C PHE A 83 -5.79 -1.08 9.27
N VAL A 84 -7.04 -0.99 8.82
CA VAL A 84 -8.11 -0.30 9.55
C VAL A 84 -9.45 -0.99 9.37
N ILE A 85 -10.28 -0.98 10.41
CA ILE A 85 -11.66 -1.42 10.31
C ILE A 85 -12.44 -0.33 9.54
N PRO A 86 -13.16 -0.64 8.45
CA PRO A 86 -13.76 0.34 7.54
C PRO A 86 -15.07 0.93 8.07
N THR A 87 -15.01 1.48 9.29
CA THR A 87 -16.13 2.09 10.03
C THR A 87 -15.66 3.37 10.70
N VAL A 88 -16.59 4.26 11.07
CA VAL A 88 -16.27 5.48 11.83
C VAL A 88 -15.50 5.14 13.11
N ALA A 89 -15.96 4.14 13.87
CA ALA A 89 -15.29 3.69 15.10
C ALA A 89 -13.88 3.12 14.83
N GLY A 90 -13.70 2.41 13.71
CA GLY A 90 -12.40 1.88 13.30
C GLY A 90 -11.40 2.97 12.94
N LEU A 91 -11.84 3.95 12.14
CA LEU A 91 -11.04 5.13 11.80
C LEU A 91 -10.73 5.99 13.03
N ALA A 92 -11.69 6.17 13.94
CA ALA A 92 -11.47 6.89 15.20
C ALA A 92 -10.32 6.24 16.00
N ARG A 93 -10.37 4.92 16.19
CA ARG A 93 -9.28 4.17 16.87
C ARG A 93 -7.94 4.33 16.16
N ALA A 94 -7.92 4.21 14.83
CA ALA A 94 -6.69 4.36 14.05
C ALA A 94 -6.08 5.77 14.17
N MET A 95 -6.92 6.79 14.29
CA MET A 95 -6.50 8.18 14.48
C MET A 95 -6.29 8.56 15.95
N GLY A 96 -6.38 7.62 16.90
CA GLY A 96 -6.21 7.88 18.34
C GLY A 96 -7.35 8.68 18.99
N LEU A 97 -8.53 8.70 18.37
CA LEU A 97 -9.73 9.35 18.87
C LEU A 97 -10.62 8.35 19.64
N THR A 98 -11.43 8.88 20.56
CA THR A 98 -12.45 8.09 21.25
C THR A 98 -13.51 7.62 20.25
N PRO A 99 -13.82 6.31 20.16
CA PRO A 99 -14.88 5.81 19.28
C PRO A 99 -16.25 6.35 19.72
N PRO A 100 -17.18 6.57 18.76
CA PRO A 100 -18.51 7.07 19.07
C PRO A 100 -19.32 6.04 19.87
N ALA A 101 -20.11 6.49 20.84
CA ALA A 101 -21.02 5.66 21.63
C ALA A 101 -22.39 5.46 20.94
N SER A 102 -22.70 6.23 19.89
CA SER A 102 -23.95 6.13 19.12
C SER A 102 -23.75 6.43 17.63
N ASP A 103 -24.74 6.10 16.80
CA ASP A 103 -24.71 6.44 15.37
C ASP A 103 -24.79 7.95 15.10
N ALA A 104 -25.51 8.70 15.93
CA ALA A 104 -25.56 10.16 15.81
C ALA A 104 -24.17 10.77 16.09
N GLU A 105 -23.51 10.30 17.15
CA GLU A 105 -22.14 10.70 17.47
C GLU A 105 -21.14 10.23 16.41
N ALA A 106 -21.37 9.08 15.78
CA ALA A 106 -20.57 8.65 14.65
C ALA A 106 -20.61 9.67 13.51
N ALA A 107 -21.78 10.23 13.19
CA ALA A 107 -21.90 11.30 12.20
C ALA A 107 -21.07 12.53 12.61
N THR A 108 -21.26 13.00 13.85
CA THR A 108 -20.51 14.14 14.45
C THR A 108 -19.00 13.96 14.39
N LEU A 109 -18.51 12.71 14.53
CA LEU A 109 -17.07 12.43 14.59
C LEU A 109 -16.37 12.41 13.23
N ILE A 110 -17.10 12.23 12.12
CA ILE A 110 -16.51 12.14 10.77
C ILE A 110 -15.67 13.37 10.41
N PRO A 111 -16.16 14.63 10.56
CA PRO A 111 -15.36 15.82 10.28
C PRO A 111 -14.11 15.94 11.17
N GLN A 112 -14.18 15.49 12.43
CA GLN A 112 -13.04 15.49 13.33
C GLN A 112 -11.96 14.50 12.90
N ILE A 113 -12.34 13.29 12.46
CA ILE A 113 -11.41 12.30 11.90
C ILE A 113 -10.73 12.86 10.65
N ALA A 114 -11.51 13.41 9.71
CA ALA A 114 -10.98 14.04 8.50
C ALA A 114 -10.02 15.18 8.82
N SER A 115 -10.36 16.05 9.78
CA SER A 115 -9.48 17.14 10.22
C SER A 115 -8.18 16.63 10.83
N THR A 116 -8.24 15.54 11.61
CA THR A 116 -7.06 14.89 12.20
C THR A 116 -6.16 14.31 11.11
N MET A 117 -6.73 13.66 10.09
CA MET A 117 -6.00 13.15 8.92
C MET A 117 -5.35 14.28 8.11
N LEU A 118 -6.07 15.39 7.86
CA LEU A 118 -5.50 16.53 7.14
C LEU A 118 -4.40 17.23 7.96
N GLY A 119 -4.53 17.27 9.28
CA GLY A 119 -3.48 17.73 10.19
C GLY A 119 -2.23 16.85 10.14
N TRP A 120 -2.38 15.54 9.90
CA TRP A 120 -1.26 14.61 9.77
C TRP A 120 -0.31 14.99 8.62
N ILE A 121 -0.85 15.47 7.50
CA ILE A 121 -0.07 15.86 6.31
C ILE A 121 0.94 16.98 6.62
N GLN A 122 0.60 17.85 7.57
CA GLN A 122 1.45 18.98 7.95
C GLN A 122 2.60 18.58 8.87
N ARG A 123 2.63 17.33 9.36
CA ARG A 123 3.67 16.86 10.26
C ARG A 123 5.03 16.80 9.53
N PRO A 124 6.10 17.33 10.14
CA PRO A 124 7.44 17.24 9.56
C PRO A 124 7.99 15.81 9.56
N ASP A 125 7.47 14.94 10.44
CA ASP A 125 7.89 13.55 10.64
C ASP A 125 6.97 12.53 9.95
N TRP A 126 6.15 12.96 8.98
CA TRP A 126 5.35 12.04 8.16
C TRP A 126 6.27 11.19 7.26
N ALA A 127 6.49 9.94 7.64
CA ALA A 127 7.45 9.03 6.98
C ALA A 127 7.07 8.72 5.52
N GLU A 128 5.78 8.65 5.23
CA GLU A 128 5.23 8.33 3.91
C GLU A 128 5.09 9.57 3.01
N ARG A 129 5.59 10.73 3.44
CA ARG A 129 5.61 11.97 2.65
C ARG A 129 6.38 11.81 1.35
N GLU A 130 7.47 11.04 1.36
CA GLU A 130 8.27 10.78 0.15
C GLU A 130 7.43 10.01 -0.88
N GLY A 131 7.17 10.65 -2.03
CA GLY A 131 6.37 10.12 -3.12
C GLY A 131 4.90 10.56 -3.09
N ALA A 132 4.43 11.16 -1.99
CA ALA A 132 3.04 11.61 -1.85
C ALA A 132 2.67 12.67 -2.88
N TRP A 133 3.60 13.59 -3.21
CA TRP A 133 3.37 14.60 -4.26
C TRP A 133 3.17 13.96 -5.64
N THR A 134 4.00 12.96 -5.97
CA THR A 134 3.91 12.24 -7.25
C THR A 134 2.63 11.43 -7.34
N SER A 135 2.26 10.70 -6.28
CA SER A 135 0.99 9.96 -6.20
C SER A 135 -0.21 10.89 -6.31
N LEU A 136 -0.16 12.04 -5.63
CA LEU A 136 -1.23 13.03 -5.70
C LEU A 136 -1.44 13.55 -7.14
N ASN A 137 -0.36 13.86 -7.89
CA ASN A 137 -0.48 14.28 -9.29
C ASN A 137 -1.17 13.21 -10.16
N GLN A 138 -0.87 11.93 -9.92
CA GLN A 138 -1.49 10.83 -10.66
C GLN A 138 -2.98 10.70 -10.31
N LEU A 139 -3.31 10.73 -9.02
CA LEU A 139 -4.69 10.65 -8.53
C LEU A 139 -5.54 11.86 -8.96
N GLU A 140 -4.95 13.05 -9.03
CA GLU A 140 -5.60 14.26 -9.56
C GLU A 140 -6.00 14.09 -11.02
N ARG A 141 -5.13 13.50 -11.86
CA ARG A 141 -5.46 13.18 -13.26
C ARG A 141 -6.58 12.14 -13.39
N LEU A 142 -6.71 11.26 -12.39
CA LEU A 142 -7.80 10.29 -12.26
C LEU A 142 -9.05 10.89 -11.60
N ARG A 143 -9.07 12.21 -11.33
CA ARG A 143 -10.17 12.95 -10.71
C ARG A 143 -10.53 12.47 -9.31
N TRP A 144 -9.55 12.02 -8.54
CA TRP A 144 -9.78 11.65 -7.15
C TRP A 144 -10.28 12.84 -6.33
N SER A 145 -11.42 12.67 -5.65
CA SER A 145 -12.17 13.76 -4.99
C SER A 145 -11.37 14.51 -3.92
N TRP A 146 -10.42 13.85 -3.26
CA TRP A 146 -9.57 14.49 -2.25
C TRP A 146 -8.46 15.37 -2.83
N ALA A 147 -8.10 15.17 -4.11
CA ALA A 147 -6.92 15.82 -4.68
C ALA A 147 -6.93 17.35 -4.56
N PRO A 148 -8.04 18.08 -4.81
CA PRO A 148 -8.10 19.53 -4.65
C PRO A 148 -7.85 20.01 -3.21
N LEU A 149 -8.26 19.22 -2.20
CA LEU A 149 -8.07 19.57 -0.78
C LEU A 149 -6.63 19.28 -0.32
N LEU A 150 -6.00 18.23 -0.88
CA LEU A 150 -4.65 17.82 -0.51
C LEU A 150 -3.58 18.63 -1.23
N ARG A 151 -3.86 19.13 -2.44
CA ARG A 151 -2.90 19.88 -3.27
C ARG A 151 -2.22 21.05 -2.57
N PRO A 152 -2.93 21.95 -1.86
CA PRO A 152 -2.27 23.04 -1.15
C PRO A 152 -1.49 22.58 0.10
N LEU A 153 -1.72 21.37 0.60
CA LEU A 153 -1.10 20.83 1.82
C LEU A 153 0.20 20.06 1.53
N ILE A 154 0.33 19.47 0.34
CA ILE A 154 1.51 18.68 -0.04
C ILE A 154 2.46 19.53 -0.88
N ALA A 155 3.58 19.93 -0.28
CA ALA A 155 4.60 20.72 -0.95
C ALA A 155 5.29 19.94 -2.09
N THR A 156 5.56 20.63 -3.20
CA THR A 156 6.41 20.10 -4.28
C THR A 156 7.80 19.76 -3.75
N PRO A 157 8.32 18.55 -3.98
CA PRO A 157 9.64 18.17 -3.51
C PRO A 157 10.71 18.97 -4.26
N GLY A 158 11.76 19.41 -3.55
CA GLY A 158 12.87 20.18 -4.14
C GLY A 158 13.82 19.35 -4.99
N THR A 159 13.73 18.01 -4.90
CA THR A 159 14.48 17.05 -5.73
C THR A 159 13.53 15.96 -6.20
N ALA A 160 13.87 15.26 -7.28
CA ALA A 160 13.09 14.11 -7.70
C ALA A 160 13.08 13.05 -6.59
N GLU A 161 11.89 12.71 -6.11
CA GLU A 161 11.71 11.68 -5.08
C GLU A 161 12.00 10.30 -5.67
N ARG A 162 12.46 9.38 -4.82
CA ARG A 162 12.74 8.01 -5.27
C ARG A 162 11.43 7.30 -5.60
N TRP A 163 11.46 6.47 -6.64
CA TRP A 163 10.31 5.66 -7.00
C TRP A 163 9.99 4.66 -5.88
N LEU A 164 8.71 4.47 -5.54
CA LEU A 164 8.27 3.66 -4.39
C LEU A 164 8.90 2.25 -4.41
N PHE A 165 8.94 1.60 -5.57
CA PHE A 165 9.49 0.25 -5.72
C PHE A 165 11.02 0.18 -5.57
N SER A 166 11.71 1.32 -5.60
CA SER A 166 13.15 1.37 -5.27
C SER A 166 13.42 1.35 -3.76
N ARG A 167 12.40 1.56 -2.91
CA ARG A 167 12.53 1.52 -1.43
C ARG A 167 12.09 0.20 -0.82
N LEU A 168 11.27 -0.58 -1.51
CA LEU A 168 10.79 -1.85 -1.00
C LEU A 168 11.90 -2.91 -1.10
N PRO A 169 12.06 -3.80 -0.09
CA PRO A 169 12.95 -4.93 -0.22
C PRO A 169 12.50 -5.80 -1.39
N GLN A 170 13.47 -6.36 -2.12
CA GLN A 170 13.16 -7.33 -3.15
C GLN A 170 12.45 -8.52 -2.51
N TRP A 171 11.27 -8.85 -3.00
CA TRP A 171 10.53 -10.03 -2.59
C TRP A 171 10.46 -10.97 -3.80
N GLU A 172 10.73 -12.26 -3.57
CA GLU A 172 10.54 -13.32 -4.55
C GLU A 172 9.39 -14.21 -4.07
N GLU A 173 8.45 -14.51 -4.95
CA GLU A 173 7.29 -15.35 -4.62
C GLU A 173 7.68 -16.83 -4.46
N GLN A 174 8.77 -17.25 -5.09
CA GLN A 174 9.24 -18.62 -5.04
C GLN A 174 10.18 -18.84 -3.85
N ALA A 175 10.08 -20.01 -3.24
CA ALA A 175 11.09 -20.44 -2.29
C ALA A 175 12.48 -20.44 -2.96
N PRO A 176 13.55 -20.07 -2.22
CA PRO A 176 14.91 -20.16 -2.74
C PRO A 176 15.16 -21.57 -3.28
N ARG A 177 15.84 -21.67 -4.43
CA ARG A 177 16.21 -22.98 -4.96
C ARG A 177 17.03 -23.74 -3.92
N PRO A 178 16.72 -25.02 -3.63
CA PRO A 178 17.53 -25.81 -2.72
C PRO A 178 18.96 -25.90 -3.26
N ALA A 179 19.93 -25.99 -2.35
CA ALA A 179 21.32 -26.16 -2.73
C ALA A 179 21.46 -27.39 -3.65
N PRO A 180 22.29 -27.32 -4.71
CA PRO A 180 22.57 -28.48 -5.55
C PRO A 180 23.07 -29.64 -4.69
N ARG A 181 22.60 -30.86 -4.98
CA ARG A 181 23.05 -32.05 -4.25
C ARG A 181 24.55 -32.24 -4.49
N PRO A 182 25.39 -32.33 -3.44
CA PRO A 182 26.78 -32.71 -3.61
C PRO A 182 26.86 -34.17 -4.05
N VAL A 183 27.73 -34.45 -5.02
CA VAL A 183 27.98 -35.80 -5.55
C VAL A 183 29.48 -35.98 -5.68
N THR A 184 29.99 -37.05 -5.08
CA THR A 184 31.37 -37.48 -5.32
C THR A 184 31.38 -38.30 -6.60
N LEU A 185 32.13 -37.85 -7.60
CA LEU A 185 32.25 -38.54 -8.89
C LEU A 185 33.59 -39.27 -8.91
N ASP A 186 33.56 -40.57 -9.18
CA ASP A 186 34.79 -41.35 -9.31
C ASP A 186 35.51 -41.02 -10.63
N GLU A 187 36.83 -40.87 -10.58
CA GLU A 187 37.62 -40.50 -11.75
C GLU A 187 37.47 -41.51 -12.91
N ALA A 188 37.38 -42.80 -12.61
CA ALA A 188 37.20 -43.83 -13.63
C ALA A 188 35.82 -43.70 -14.31
N GLU A 189 34.78 -43.35 -13.56
CA GLU A 189 33.44 -43.08 -14.09
C GLU A 189 33.41 -41.81 -14.95
N VAL A 190 34.09 -40.73 -14.53
CA VAL A 190 34.23 -39.50 -15.31
C VAL A 190 34.93 -39.77 -16.63
N LEU A 191 36.03 -40.53 -16.62
CA LEU A 191 36.78 -40.89 -17.83
C LEU A 191 36.02 -41.89 -18.72
N ALA A 192 35.22 -42.78 -18.13
CA ALA A 192 34.33 -43.68 -18.87
C ALA A 192 33.21 -42.89 -19.56
N ARG A 193 32.61 -41.92 -18.87
CA ARG A 193 31.60 -41.03 -19.43
C ARG A 193 32.18 -40.15 -20.53
N LEU A 194 33.38 -39.60 -20.34
CA LEU A 194 34.08 -38.85 -21.39
C LEU A 194 34.28 -39.70 -22.64
N ARG A 195 34.79 -40.94 -22.51
CA ARG A 195 34.94 -41.88 -23.64
C ARG A 195 33.62 -42.19 -24.33
N SER A 196 32.54 -42.35 -23.57
CA SER A 196 31.20 -42.55 -24.12
C SER A 196 30.72 -41.34 -24.94
N LEU A 197 31.03 -40.11 -24.50
CA LEU A 197 30.62 -38.88 -25.18
C LEU A 197 31.48 -38.58 -26.42
N THR A 198 32.77 -38.87 -26.37
CA THR A 198 33.68 -38.66 -27.51
C THR A 198 33.54 -39.75 -28.58
N GLY A 199 33.06 -40.94 -28.19
CA GLY A 199 32.94 -42.10 -29.08
C GLY A 199 34.21 -42.95 -29.12
N SER A 200 34.06 -44.22 -29.50
CA SER A 200 35.12 -45.24 -29.45
C SER A 200 36.27 -45.03 -30.45
N GLY A 201 36.04 -44.29 -31.52
CA GLY A 201 37.04 -43.97 -32.55
C GLY A 201 37.72 -42.61 -32.38
N ALA A 202 37.39 -41.87 -31.31
CA ALA A 202 37.98 -40.55 -31.08
C ALA A 202 39.43 -40.68 -30.57
N GLU A 203 40.28 -39.77 -31.03
CA GLU A 203 41.63 -39.62 -30.50
C GLU A 203 41.59 -39.28 -28.99
N THR A 204 42.55 -39.83 -28.24
CA THR A 204 42.64 -39.54 -26.80
C THR A 204 43.34 -38.20 -26.59
N ARG A 205 42.58 -37.17 -26.20
CA ARG A 205 43.11 -35.83 -25.90
C ARG A 205 43.37 -35.69 -24.41
N GLN A 206 44.65 -35.67 -24.02
CA GLN A 206 45.02 -35.63 -22.60
C GLN A 206 44.43 -34.40 -21.87
N GLY A 207 44.46 -33.22 -22.48
CA GLY A 207 43.87 -32.01 -21.87
C GLY A 207 42.37 -32.10 -21.59
N GLN A 208 41.59 -32.84 -22.38
CA GLN A 208 40.16 -33.05 -22.11
C GLN A 208 39.94 -33.99 -20.91
N ARG A 209 40.82 -34.98 -20.75
CA ARG A 209 40.80 -35.88 -19.59
C ARG A 209 41.14 -35.12 -18.32
N ASP A 210 42.24 -34.38 -18.34
CA ASP A 210 42.71 -33.59 -17.19
C ASP A 210 41.65 -32.58 -16.76
N PHE A 211 41.07 -31.84 -17.72
CA PHE A 211 39.99 -30.90 -17.46
C PHE A 211 38.76 -31.58 -16.83
N SER A 212 38.37 -32.74 -17.37
CA SER A 212 37.18 -33.46 -16.90
C SER A 212 37.37 -34.00 -15.48
N THR A 213 38.54 -34.54 -15.16
CA THR A 213 38.89 -35.01 -13.81
C THR A 213 38.93 -33.83 -12.81
N VAL A 214 39.52 -32.70 -13.19
CA VAL A 214 39.57 -31.51 -12.31
C VAL A 214 38.18 -30.89 -12.10
N ALA A 215 37.40 -30.73 -13.17
CA ALA A 215 36.05 -30.15 -13.09
C ALA A 215 35.07 -30.99 -12.26
N ALA A 216 35.30 -32.30 -12.15
CA ALA A 216 34.50 -33.18 -11.31
C ALA A 216 34.55 -32.80 -9.82
N GLY A 217 35.65 -32.20 -9.35
CA GLY A 217 35.81 -31.75 -7.97
C GLY A 217 34.80 -30.69 -7.53
N SER A 218 34.29 -29.87 -8.45
CA SER A 218 33.30 -28.82 -8.15
C SER A 218 31.97 -29.37 -7.60
N PHE A 219 31.66 -30.64 -7.90
CA PHE A 219 30.44 -31.31 -7.46
C PHE A 219 30.57 -31.99 -6.09
N ALA A 220 31.80 -32.12 -5.56
CA ALA A 220 32.05 -32.81 -4.30
C ALA A 220 31.42 -32.09 -3.08
N PRO A 221 31.21 -32.78 -1.95
CA PRO A 221 30.80 -32.12 -0.71
C PRO A 221 31.82 -31.07 -0.26
N ARG A 222 31.34 -29.94 0.28
CA ARG A 222 32.22 -28.90 0.84
C ARG A 222 32.95 -29.41 2.07
N PRO A 223 34.26 -29.16 2.20
CA PRO A 223 35.02 -29.60 3.39
C PRO A 223 34.71 -28.76 4.64
N ARG A 224 34.19 -27.53 4.49
CA ARG A 224 33.72 -26.67 5.58
C ARG A 224 32.50 -25.85 5.15
N GLU A 225 31.69 -25.47 6.14
CA GLU A 225 30.66 -24.45 5.98
C GLU A 225 31.33 -23.13 5.50
N GLU A 226 30.74 -22.49 4.49
CA GLU A 226 31.26 -21.28 3.81
C GLU A 226 32.55 -21.41 2.96
N ALA A 227 33.13 -22.60 2.80
CA ALA A 227 34.26 -22.79 1.88
C ALA A 227 33.79 -23.05 0.42
N PRO A 228 34.43 -22.45 -0.61
CA PRO A 228 34.19 -22.82 -1.99
C PRO A 228 34.70 -24.24 -2.27
N ASN A 229 34.05 -24.95 -3.20
CA ASN A 229 34.53 -26.26 -3.68
C ASN A 229 35.70 -26.12 -4.67
N VAL A 230 35.79 -24.95 -5.31
CA VAL A 230 36.90 -24.38 -6.09
C VAL A 230 36.67 -22.88 -6.14
#